data_AF-A0A1V5LC62-F1
#
_entry.id   AF-A0A1V5LC62-F1
#
_cell.length_a   1.000
_cell.length_b   1.000
_cell.length_c   1.000
_cell.angle_alpha   90.00
_cell.angle_beta   90.00
_cell.angle_gamma   90.00
#
_symmetry.space_group_name_H-M   'P 1'
#
loop_
_entity.id
_entity.type
_entity.pdbx_description
1 polymer ?
#
loop_
_entity_poly.entity_id
_entity_poly.type
_entity_poly.pdbx_seq_one_letter_code
_entity_poly.pdbx_strand_id
1 'polypeptide(L)'
;MTQTIQNHADNSLLSQACYSNFNVNKKDYKSALMHKDGAKFTGLQTIDFLLKYEIAYHYPNDDTGLSFTVFKEKATGKLIQLLK
;
A
#
# COMPACT_ATOMS: atom_id res chain seq x y z
N MET A 1 22.39 -1.52 -12.57
CA MET A 1 22.37 -2.34 -11.32
C MET A 1 21.48 -1.72 -10.25
N THR A 2 21.40 -0.39 -10.15
CA THR A 2 20.51 0.38 -9.25
C THR A 2 19.02 0.12 -9.45
N GLN A 3 18.57 -0.15 -10.68
CA GLN A 3 17.16 -0.48 -10.97
C GLN A 3 16.65 -1.66 -10.12
N THR A 4 17.48 -2.68 -9.90
CA THR A 4 17.05 -3.91 -9.22
C THR A 4 16.80 -3.69 -7.72
N ILE A 5 17.70 -2.96 -7.04
CA ILE A 5 17.56 -2.68 -5.60
C ILE A 5 16.36 -1.77 -5.34
N GLN A 6 16.19 -0.72 -6.17
CA GLN A 6 15.05 0.17 -6.04
C GLN A 6 13.73 -0.57 -6.25
N ASN A 7 13.65 -1.43 -7.26
CA ASN A 7 12.47 -2.26 -7.51
C ASN A 7 12.16 -3.19 -6.33
N HIS A 8 13.17 -3.79 -5.70
CA HIS A 8 12.94 -4.62 -4.51
C HIS A 8 12.44 -3.80 -3.33
N ALA A 9 13.00 -2.61 -3.11
CA ALA A 9 12.55 -1.71 -2.05
C ALA A 9 11.09 -1.27 -2.26
N ASP A 10 10.72 -0.89 -3.49
CA ASP A 10 9.37 -0.45 -3.83
C ASP A 10 8.35 -1.60 -3.69
N ASN A 11 8.70 -2.80 -4.15
CA ASN A 11 7.86 -3.99 -3.98
C ASN A 11 7.68 -4.36 -2.49
N SER A 12 8.74 -4.21 -1.68
CA SER A 12 8.65 -4.44 -0.24
C SER A 12 7.75 -3.42 0.44
N LEU A 13 7.83 -2.15 0.05
CA LEU A 13 6.97 -1.07 0.52
C LEU A 13 5.50 -1.34 0.19
N LEU A 14 5.19 -1.69 -1.06
CA LEU A 14 3.83 -2.03 -1.49
C LEU A 14 3.30 -3.26 -0.74
N SER A 15 4.12 -4.30 -0.59
CA SER A 15 3.75 -5.51 0.15
C SER A 15 3.42 -5.21 1.61
N GLN A 16 4.22 -4.36 2.25
CA GLN A 16 3.98 -3.92 3.62
C GLN A 16 2.71 -3.05 3.73
N ALA A 17 2.47 -2.15 2.77
CA ALA A 17 1.26 -1.35 2.70
C ALA A 17 -0.01 -2.21 2.61
N CYS A 18 0.06 -3.39 1.97
CA CYS A 18 -1.07 -4.31 1.85
C CYS A 18 -1.55 -4.88 3.21
N TYR A 19 -0.74 -4.77 4.27
CA TYR A 19 -1.16 -5.15 5.62
C TYR A 19 -2.05 -4.12 6.31
N SER A 20 -2.15 -2.90 5.79
CA SER A 20 -3.03 -1.87 6.32
C SER A 20 -4.50 -2.13 5.99
N ASN A 21 -5.36 -1.89 6.98
CA ASN A 21 -6.81 -1.94 6.81
C ASN A 21 -7.29 -0.63 6.17
N PHE A 22 -7.34 -0.58 4.84
CA PHE A 22 -7.77 0.63 4.14
C PHE A 22 -9.28 0.79 4.16
N ASN A 23 -9.75 1.99 4.48
CA ASN A 23 -11.13 2.38 4.25
C ASN A 23 -11.20 3.35 3.06
N VAL A 24 -11.44 2.80 1.86
CA VAL A 24 -11.48 3.56 0.59
C VAL A 24 -12.56 4.63 0.60
N ASN A 25 -13.68 4.40 1.30
CA ASN A 25 -14.79 5.36 1.39
C ASN A 25 -14.43 6.59 2.23
N LYS A 26 -13.61 6.43 3.28
CA LYS A 26 -13.20 7.53 4.17
C LYS A 26 -11.93 8.25 3.71
N LYS A 27 -11.16 7.65 2.79
CA LYS A 27 -9.88 8.18 2.26
C LYS A 27 -8.82 8.50 3.32
N ASP A 28 -8.94 7.96 4.54
CA ASP A 28 -7.95 8.16 5.61
C ASP A 28 -6.79 7.16 5.51
N TYR A 29 -6.07 7.24 4.39
CA TYR A 29 -4.98 6.32 4.07
C TYR A 29 -3.74 6.55 4.93
N LYS A 30 -3.52 7.80 5.35
CA LYS A 30 -2.38 8.15 6.20
C LYS A 30 -2.46 7.43 7.54
N SER A 31 -3.60 7.51 8.23
CA SER A 31 -3.80 6.83 9.50
C SER A 31 -3.70 5.31 9.35
N ALA A 32 -4.25 4.76 8.27
CA ALA A 32 -4.18 3.32 8.00
C ALA A 32 -2.75 2.81 7.77
N LEU A 33 -1.91 3.55 7.04
CA LEU A 33 -0.51 3.20 6.78
C LEU A 33 0.37 3.26 8.04
N MET A 34 0.09 4.22 8.91
CA MET A 34 0.86 4.42 10.16
C MET A 34 0.35 3.55 11.32
N HIS A 35 -0.79 2.87 11.16
CA HIS A 35 -1.42 2.12 12.24
C HIS A 35 -0.53 0.98 12.75
N LYS A 36 -0.54 0.77 14.08
CA LYS A 36 0.27 -0.25 14.76
C LYS A 36 -0.08 -1.69 14.36
N ASP A 37 -1.29 -1.92 13.86
CA ASP A 37 -1.75 -3.25 13.43
C ASP A 37 -1.73 -3.41 11.90
N GLY A 38 -1.20 -2.41 11.17
CA GLY A 38 -1.11 -2.40 9.71
C GLY A 38 0.33 -2.35 9.21
N ALA A 39 0.58 -1.52 8.20
CA ALA A 39 1.89 -1.36 7.59
C ALA A 39 2.95 -0.73 8.50
N LYS A 40 2.56 -0.01 9.57
CA LYS A 40 3.48 0.65 10.53
C LYS A 40 4.49 1.58 9.85
N PHE A 41 4.08 2.30 8.81
CA PHE A 41 4.96 3.26 8.17
C PHE A 41 5.33 4.39 9.11
N THR A 42 6.58 4.84 9.01
CA THR A 42 6.97 6.13 9.56
C THR A 42 6.25 7.26 8.84
N GLY A 43 6.25 8.47 9.42
CA GLY A 43 5.66 9.65 8.78
C GLY A 43 6.26 9.93 7.40
N LEU A 44 7.59 9.79 7.26
CA LEU A 44 8.30 10.00 5.99
C LEU A 44 7.95 8.94 4.95
N GLN A 45 7.95 7.65 5.34
CA GLN A 45 7.55 6.56 4.44
C GLN A 45 6.11 6.73 3.96
N THR A 46 5.22 7.18 4.84
CA THR A 46 3.81 7.43 4.49
C THR A 46 3.67 8.55 3.47
N ILE A 47 4.40 9.64 3.64
CA ILE A 47 4.40 10.76 2.70
C ILE A 47 4.96 10.31 1.34
N ASP A 48 6.13 9.66 1.33
CA ASP A 48 6.76 9.18 0.09
C ASP A 48 5.85 8.17 -0.65
N PHE A 49 5.24 7.24 0.10
CA PHE A 49 4.32 6.26 -0.46
C PHE A 49 3.10 6.93 -1.10
N LEU A 50 2.44 7.86 -0.39
CA LEU A 50 1.25 8.54 -0.89
C LEU A 50 1.56 9.55 -2.01
N LEU A 51 2.81 9.97 -2.17
CA LEU A 51 3.24 10.75 -3.35
C LEU A 51 3.34 9.89 -4.60
N LYS A 52 3.72 8.62 -4.46
CA LYS A 52 3.93 7.68 -5.57
C LYS A 52 2.68 6.88 -5.94
N TYR A 53 1.91 6.48 -4.93
CA TYR A 53 0.82 5.52 -5.09
C TYR A 53 -0.50 6.08 -4.57
N GLU A 54 -1.59 5.67 -5.20
CA GLU A 54 -2.95 5.82 -4.71
C GLU A 54 -3.59 4.44 -4.50
N ILE A 55 -4.49 4.32 -3.53
CA ILE A 55 -5.29 3.11 -3.34
C ILE A 55 -6.49 3.21 -4.28
N ALA A 56 -6.49 2.37 -5.32
CA ALA A 56 -7.58 2.29 -6.28
C ALA A 56 -8.72 1.42 -5.76
N TYR A 57 -8.39 0.33 -5.05
CA TYR A 57 -9.36 -0.59 -4.48
C TYR A 57 -8.76 -1.33 -3.28
N HIS A 58 -9.61 -1.69 -2.32
CA HIS A 58 -9.24 -2.58 -1.21
C HIS A 58 -10.39 -3.55 -0.97
N TYR A 59 -10.08 -4.83 -1.04
CA TYR A 59 -10.94 -5.89 -0.57
C TYR A 59 -10.57 -6.19 0.89
N PRO A 60 -11.48 -5.98 1.84
CA PRO A 60 -11.21 -6.27 3.25
C PRO A 60 -11.02 -7.78 3.47
N ASN A 61 -10.45 -8.14 4.62
CA ASN A 61 -10.32 -9.55 4.99
C ASN A 61 -11.67 -10.27 4.94
N ASP A 62 -11.72 -11.38 4.21
CA ASP A 62 -12.84 -12.31 4.26
C ASP A 62 -12.71 -13.30 5.45
N ASP A 63 -13.64 -14.24 5.55
CA ASP A 63 -13.68 -15.26 6.60
C ASP A 63 -12.48 -16.23 6.54
N THR A 64 -11.73 -16.25 5.43
CA THR A 64 -10.49 -17.03 5.28
C THR A 64 -9.24 -16.23 5.66
N GLY A 65 -9.40 -14.95 5.97
CA GLY A 65 -8.31 -14.02 6.25
C GLY A 65 -7.64 -13.45 5.01
N LEU A 66 -8.18 -13.72 3.81
CA LEU A 66 -7.65 -13.21 2.56
C LEU A 66 -8.09 -11.76 2.36
N SER A 67 -7.15 -10.89 2.05
CA SER A 67 -7.44 -9.54 1.55
C SER A 67 -6.54 -9.19 0.37
N PHE A 68 -6.94 -8.17 -0.37
CA PHE A 68 -6.06 -7.61 -1.39
C PHE A 68 -6.26 -6.12 -1.54
N THR A 69 -5.20 -5.46 -1.98
CA THR A 69 -5.22 -4.04 -2.28
C THR A 69 -4.69 -3.83 -3.69
N VAL A 70 -5.40 -3.00 -4.46
CA VAL A 70 -4.94 -2.53 -5.76
C VAL A 70 -4.40 -1.12 -5.57
N PHE A 71 -3.10 -0.99 -5.72
CA PHE A 71 -2.42 0.29 -5.78
C PHE A 71 -2.33 0.75 -7.24
N LYS A 72 -2.47 2.05 -7.47
CA LYS A 72 -2.19 2.67 -8.76
C LYS A 72 -1.00 3.60 -8.61
N GLU A 73 0.00 3.41 -9.45
CA GLU A 73 1.13 4.33 -9.54
C GLU A 73 0.67 5.63 -10.21
N LYS A 74 0.89 6.76 -9.55
CA LYS A 74 0.41 8.07 -10.03
C LYS A 74 1.13 8.53 -11.30
N ALA A 75 2.42 8.22 -11.42
CA ALA A 75 3.24 8.65 -12.54
C ALA A 75 2.87 7.96 -13.85
N THR A 76 2.55 6.65 -13.80
CA THR A 76 2.35 5.83 -15.01
C THR A 76 0.90 5.37 -15.18
N GLY A 77 0.07 5.46 -14.14
CA GLY A 77 -1.26 4.86 -14.09
C GLY A 77 -1.26 3.34 -13.93
N LYS A 78 -0.09 2.69 -13.80
CA LYS A 78 0.03 1.24 -13.67
C LYS A 78 -0.70 0.75 -12.42
N LEU A 79 -1.49 -0.31 -12.59
CA LEU A 79 -2.16 -1.01 -11.49
C LEU A 79 -1.28 -2.13 -10.96
N ILE A 80 -1.19 -2.23 -9.63
CA ILE A 80 -0.42 -3.24 -8.90
C ILE A 80 -1.34 -3.84 -7.86
N GLN A 81 -1.67 -5.12 -8.01
CA GLN A 81 -2.47 -5.88 -7.05
C GLN A 81 -1.54 -6.67 -6.13
N LEU A 82 -1.80 -6.58 -4.83
CA LEU A 82 -1.13 -7.37 -3.81
C LEU A 82 -2.14 -8.12 -2.95
N LEU A 83 -1.83 -9.38 -2.68
CA LEU A 83 -2.61 -10.29 -1.85
C LEU A 83 -1.94 -10.40 -0.48
N LYS A 84 -2.77 -10.48 0.56
CA LYS A 84 -2.39 -10.73 1.94
C LYS A 84 -3.05 -12.00 2.43
#